data_AF-A0A084Y673-F1
#
_entry.id   AF-A0A084Y673-F1
#
_cell.length_a   1.000
_cell.length_b   1.000
_cell.length_c   1.000
_cell.angle_alpha   90.00
_cell.angle_beta   90.00
_cell.angle_gamma   90.00
#
_symmetry.space_group_name_H-M   'P 1'
#
loop_
_entity.id
_entity.type
_entity.pdbx_description
1 polymer ?
#
loop_
_entity_poly.entity_id
_entity_poly.type
_entity_poly.pdbx_seq_one_letter_code
_entity_poly.pdbx_strand_id
1 'polypeptide(L)'
;MDMSGSFQAGAAEHFPAAEVCFDRFHVVALSSTALDEVRRAEVKTAPELKGTRWGLHKKPADWTVKQTDTMYWLQRSNLKTARAWRIKQALRSIYATAKTPDEAKPLLKRWLSWASRCRLEPFKRLGRTITKHLPGVLNGFNAGKHNGRVEAMNRSLQEARARARGYRRVENFIAMAYLIAGKLTHLPASPFAPFLPVPHETT
;
A
#
# COMPACT_ATOMS: atom_id res chain seq x y z
N MET A 1 1.70 3.65 -11.53
CA MET A 1 3.12 3.24 -11.45
C MET A 1 3.75 3.68 -10.13
N ASP A 2 4.91 3.11 -9.79
CA ASP A 2 5.72 3.51 -8.63
C ASP A 2 6.39 4.88 -8.84
N MET A 3 6.69 5.56 -7.74
CA MET A 3 7.38 6.85 -7.69
C MET A 3 8.92 6.71 -7.70
N SER A 4 9.45 5.50 -7.91
CA SER A 4 10.90 5.29 -7.99
C SER A 4 11.49 5.94 -9.24
N GLY A 5 12.73 6.42 -9.14
CA GLY A 5 13.40 7.14 -10.23
C GLY A 5 13.69 6.24 -11.44
N SER A 6 14.10 4.99 -11.20
CA SER A 6 14.37 4.01 -12.25
C SER A 6 13.12 3.65 -13.05
N PHE A 7 11.97 3.48 -12.38
CA PHE A 7 10.72 3.15 -13.07
C PHE A 7 10.20 4.32 -13.91
N GLN A 8 10.38 5.56 -13.43
CA GLN A 8 10.08 6.77 -14.21
C GLN A 8 10.99 6.90 -15.43
N ALA A 9 12.29 6.64 -15.29
CA ALA A 9 13.24 6.71 -16.39
C ALA A 9 12.90 5.70 -17.50
N GLY A 10 12.68 4.43 -17.14
CA GLY A 10 12.30 3.40 -18.12
C GLY A 10 10.94 3.67 -18.78
N ALA A 11 9.98 4.23 -18.05
CA ALA A 11 8.70 4.63 -18.64
C ALA A 11 8.87 5.79 -19.64
N ALA A 12 9.69 6.78 -19.31
CA ALA A 12 9.97 7.90 -20.22
C ALA A 12 10.72 7.46 -21.49
N GLU A 13 11.61 6.48 -21.37
CA GLU A 13 12.37 5.92 -22.50
C GLU A 13 11.48 5.12 -23.46
N HIS A 14 10.67 4.19 -22.93
CA HIS A 14 9.89 3.28 -23.78
C HIS A 14 8.49 3.79 -24.12
N PHE A 15 7.95 4.75 -23.35
CA PHE A 15 6.60 5.28 -23.53
C PHE A 15 6.60 6.82 -23.45
N PRO A 16 7.30 7.52 -24.37
CA PRO A 16 7.49 8.97 -24.29
C PRO A 16 6.19 9.78 -24.39
N ALA A 17 5.16 9.22 -25.02
CA ALA A 17 3.83 9.85 -25.15
C ALA A 17 2.87 9.51 -23.99
N ALA A 18 3.25 8.64 -23.05
CA ALA A 18 2.37 8.22 -21.97
C ALA A 18 2.38 9.21 -20.80
N GLU A 19 1.19 9.52 -20.29
CA GLU A 19 1.07 10.31 -19.07
C GLU A 19 1.48 9.51 -17.83
N VAL A 20 2.38 10.08 -17.04
CA VAL A 20 2.80 9.49 -15.76
C VAL A 20 1.63 9.51 -14.78
N CYS A 21 1.22 8.34 -14.31
CA CYS A 21 0.15 8.18 -13.32
C CYS A 21 0.68 7.40 -12.10
N PHE A 22 0.80 8.06 -10.94
CA PHE A 22 1.26 7.38 -9.73
C PHE A 22 0.13 6.65 -9.01
N ASP A 23 0.43 5.45 -8.53
CA ASP A 23 -0.54 4.65 -7.78
C ASP A 23 -0.74 5.22 -6.36
N ARG A 24 -2.00 5.28 -5.91
CA ARG A 24 -2.35 5.65 -4.53
C ARG A 24 -1.62 4.80 -3.48
N PHE A 25 -1.39 3.51 -3.76
CA PHE A 25 -0.71 2.59 -2.85
C PHE A 25 0.70 3.08 -2.53
N HIS A 26 1.47 3.50 -3.55
CA HIS A 26 2.84 3.98 -3.35
C HIS A 26 2.86 5.26 -2.52
N VAL A 27 1.94 6.19 -2.79
CA VAL A 27 1.84 7.44 -2.01
C VAL A 27 1.47 7.16 -0.54
N VAL A 28 0.51 6.26 -0.30
CA VAL A 28 0.12 5.84 1.07
C VAL A 28 1.23 5.04 1.75
N ALA A 29 1.98 4.22 1.02
CA ALA A 29 3.13 3.48 1.54
C ALA A 29 4.22 4.43 2.04
N LEU A 30 4.55 5.48 1.28
CA LEU A 30 5.50 6.51 1.72
C LEU A 30 5.06 7.19 3.03
N SER A 31 3.76 7.45 3.21
CA SER A 31 3.23 7.98 4.47
C SER A 31 3.33 7.01 5.65
N SER A 32 3.25 5.70 5.37
CA SER A 32 3.46 4.65 6.36
C SER A 32 4.92 4.56 6.78
N THR A 33 5.86 4.71 5.85
CA THR A 33 7.29 4.80 6.13
C THR A 33 7.61 6.03 6.98
N ALA A 34 7.07 7.21 6.62
CA ALA A 34 7.25 8.43 7.39
C ALA A 34 6.72 8.31 8.83
N LEU A 35 5.57 7.64 9.02
CA LEU A 35 5.05 7.34 10.36
C LEU A 35 5.97 6.40 11.16
N ASP A 36 6.46 5.34 10.52
CA ASP A 36 7.38 4.39 11.16
C ASP A 36 8.69 5.08 11.61
N GLU A 37 9.22 6.01 10.81
CA GLU A 37 10.38 6.81 11.19
C GLU A 37 10.13 7.68 12.43
N VAL A 38 9.01 8.41 12.47
CA VAL A 38 8.65 9.24 13.64
C VAL A 38 8.50 8.37 14.89
N ARG A 39 7.77 7.26 14.78
CA ARG A 39 7.57 6.32 15.89
C ARG A 39 8.89 5.75 16.38
N ARG A 40 9.77 5.27 15.47
CA ARG A 40 11.08 4.71 15.84
C ARG A 40 11.96 5.71 16.57
N ALA A 41 11.95 6.97 16.16
CA ALA A 41 12.70 8.03 16.82
C ALA A 41 12.15 8.30 18.24
N GLU A 42 10.82 8.36 18.39
CA GLU A 42 10.17 8.73 19.65
C GLU A 42 10.12 7.60 20.68
N VAL A 43 10.12 6.34 20.25
CA VAL A 43 10.17 5.15 21.15
C VAL A 43 11.37 5.21 22.12
N LYS A 44 12.45 5.89 21.77
CA LYS A 44 13.63 6.05 22.63
C LYS A 44 13.33 6.82 23.93
N THR A 45 12.38 7.75 23.88
CA THR A 45 11.99 8.60 25.00
C THR A 45 10.58 8.31 25.52
N ALA A 46 9.78 7.56 24.75
CA ALA A 46 8.41 7.17 25.08
C ALA A 46 8.27 5.64 24.90
N PRO A 47 8.71 4.83 25.89
CA PRO A 47 8.73 3.36 25.79
C PRO A 47 7.34 2.73 25.61
N GLU A 48 6.27 3.43 26.00
CA GLU A 48 4.88 3.04 25.78
C GLU A 48 4.49 2.94 24.29
N LEU A 49 5.30 3.51 23.39
CA LEU A 49 5.16 3.31 21.94
C LEU A 49 5.67 1.94 21.46
N LYS A 50 6.32 1.12 22.30
CA LYS A 50 6.74 -0.24 21.94
C LYS A 50 5.50 -1.11 21.64
N GLY A 51 5.58 -1.93 20.58
CA GLY A 51 4.48 -2.80 20.16
C GLY A 51 3.31 -2.10 19.45
N THR A 52 3.26 -0.76 19.39
CA THR A 52 2.13 -0.01 18.80
C THR A 52 2.09 -0.02 17.26
N ARG A 53 3.19 -0.45 16.61
CA ARG A 53 3.38 -0.38 15.16
C ARG A 53 2.20 -0.96 14.37
N TRP A 54 1.72 -2.14 14.75
CA TRP A 54 0.65 -2.80 14.00
C TRP A 54 -0.67 -2.04 14.06
N GLY A 55 -1.04 -1.50 15.23
CA GLY A 55 -2.24 -0.66 15.37
C GLY A 55 -2.20 0.57 14.46
N LEU A 56 -1.02 1.20 14.35
CA LEU A 56 -0.79 2.39 13.52
C LEU A 56 -0.95 2.15 12.00
N HIS A 57 -0.87 0.91 11.53
CA HIS A 57 -1.01 0.56 10.11
C HIS A 57 -2.40 0.03 9.73
N LYS A 58 -3.17 -0.45 10.71
CA LYS A 58 -4.53 -0.96 10.49
C LYS A 58 -5.55 0.16 10.25
N LYS A 59 -6.71 -0.20 9.69
CA LYS A 59 -7.90 0.67 9.73
C LYS A 59 -8.50 0.61 11.14
N PRO A 60 -9.16 1.68 11.63
CA PRO A 60 -9.82 1.67 12.92
C PRO A 60 -10.80 0.51 13.11
N ALA A 61 -11.51 0.12 12.04
CA ALA A 61 -12.45 -1.02 12.06
C ALA A 61 -11.77 -2.39 12.27
N ASP A 62 -10.46 -2.51 12.04
CA ASP A 62 -9.70 -3.76 12.13
C ASP A 62 -8.90 -3.90 13.44
N TRP A 63 -9.10 -2.95 14.36
CA TRP A 63 -8.41 -2.94 15.65
C TRP A 63 -9.00 -3.99 16.59
N THR A 64 -8.12 -4.71 17.28
CA THR A 64 -8.52 -5.49 18.46
C THR A 64 -8.85 -4.55 19.61
N VAL A 65 -9.56 -5.02 20.64
CA VAL A 65 -9.87 -4.22 21.85
C VAL A 65 -8.63 -3.53 22.41
N LYS A 66 -7.55 -4.30 22.63
CA LYS A 66 -6.26 -3.77 23.10
C LYS A 66 -5.68 -2.68 22.19
N GLN A 67 -5.83 -2.83 20.87
CA GLN A 67 -5.37 -1.83 19.91
C GLN A 67 -6.24 -0.57 19.98
N THR A 68 -7.55 -0.70 20.15
CA THR A 68 -8.46 0.41 20.36
C THR A 68 -8.07 1.22 21.58
N ASP A 69 -7.80 0.59 22.72
CA ASP A 69 -7.36 1.28 23.94
C ASP A 69 -6.03 2.01 23.75
N THR A 70 -5.07 1.32 23.13
CA THR A 70 -3.76 1.90 22.78
C THR A 70 -3.91 3.14 21.91
N MET A 71 -4.76 3.07 20.88
CA MET A 71 -4.99 4.17 19.95
C MET A 71 -5.81 5.30 20.57
N TYR A 72 -6.75 4.98 21.45
CA TYR A 72 -7.53 5.94 22.24
C TYR A 72 -6.62 6.79 23.13
N TRP A 73 -5.70 6.15 23.85
CA TRP A 73 -4.69 6.83 24.66
C TRP A 73 -3.73 7.64 23.77
N LEU A 74 -3.18 7.02 22.71
CA LEU A 74 -2.17 7.66 21.86
C LEU A 74 -2.70 8.95 21.25
N GLN A 75 -3.95 8.95 20.77
CA GLN A 75 -4.56 10.16 20.22
C GLN A 75 -4.69 11.29 21.25
N ARG A 76 -4.79 11.00 22.54
CA ARG A 76 -4.86 12.01 23.62
C ARG A 76 -3.49 12.42 24.16
N SER A 77 -2.43 11.75 23.73
CA SER A 77 -1.06 12.12 24.10
C SER A 77 -0.55 13.33 23.30
N ASN A 78 0.50 13.97 23.83
CA ASN A 78 1.25 15.01 23.14
C ASN A 78 2.37 14.46 22.25
N LEU A 79 2.38 13.15 21.98
CA LEU A 79 3.43 12.47 21.21
C LEU A 79 3.38 12.84 19.73
N LYS A 80 4.56 12.98 19.14
CA LYS A 80 4.77 13.21 17.70
C LYS A 80 4.17 12.07 16.87
N THR A 81 4.19 10.84 17.36
CA THR A 81 3.60 9.66 16.74
C THR A 81 2.09 9.81 16.55
N ALA A 82 1.39 10.37 17.54
CA ALA A 82 -0.05 10.63 17.43
C ALA A 82 -0.34 11.64 16.33
N ARG A 83 0.46 12.71 16.24
CA ARG A 83 0.38 13.72 15.16
C ARG A 83 0.69 13.11 13.79
N ALA A 84 1.77 12.33 13.69
CA ALA A 84 2.16 11.63 12.47
C ALA A 84 1.04 10.71 11.96
N TRP A 85 0.40 9.97 12.86
CA TRP A 85 -0.71 9.09 12.52
C TRP A 85 -1.90 9.88 11.95
N ARG A 86 -2.27 11.02 12.56
CA ARG A 86 -3.34 11.89 12.04
C ARG A 86 -3.03 12.41 10.62
N ILE A 87 -1.79 12.81 10.36
CA ILE A 87 -1.38 13.31 9.03
C ILE A 87 -1.46 12.19 7.98
N LYS A 88 -0.98 10.98 8.31
CA LYS A 88 -1.15 9.79 7.46
C LYS A 88 -2.63 9.50 7.18
N GLN A 89 -3.47 9.51 8.20
CA GLN A 89 -4.89 9.20 8.06
C GLN A 89 -5.63 10.26 7.25
N ALA A 90 -5.27 11.53 7.38
CA ALA A 90 -5.80 12.57 6.51
C ALA A 90 -5.43 12.33 5.03
N LEU A 91 -4.19 11.91 4.74
CA LEU A 91 -3.82 11.55 3.36
C LEU A 91 -4.67 10.38 2.84
N ARG A 92 -4.85 9.34 3.65
CA ARG A 92 -5.71 8.20 3.28
C ARG A 92 -7.16 8.63 3.06
N SER A 93 -7.67 9.55 3.88
CA SER A 93 -9.02 10.08 3.75
C SER A 93 -9.21 10.79 2.41
N ILE A 94 -8.22 11.56 1.93
CA ILE A 94 -8.27 12.21 0.61
C ILE A 94 -8.47 11.17 -0.51
N TYR A 95 -7.70 10.08 -0.49
CA TYR A 95 -7.84 9.01 -1.48
C TYR A 95 -9.14 8.21 -1.34
N ALA A 96 -9.76 8.20 -0.16
CA ALA A 96 -11.04 7.54 0.07
C ALA A 96 -12.23 8.40 -0.40
N THR A 97 -12.12 9.74 -0.35
CA THR A 97 -13.23 10.64 -0.64
C THR A 97 -13.17 11.24 -2.05
N ALA A 98 -12.00 11.65 -2.53
CA ALA A 98 -11.86 12.25 -3.85
C ALA A 98 -11.85 11.18 -4.95
N LYS A 99 -12.70 11.37 -5.96
CA LYS A 99 -12.83 10.49 -7.13
C LYS A 99 -12.20 11.08 -8.38
N THR A 100 -12.01 12.40 -8.42
CA THR A 100 -11.44 13.11 -9.57
C THR A 100 -10.22 13.94 -9.16
N PRO A 101 -9.34 14.30 -10.12
CA PRO A 101 -8.22 15.20 -9.88
C PRO A 101 -8.67 16.57 -9.33
N ASP A 102 -9.80 17.09 -9.81
CA ASP A 102 -10.33 18.40 -9.41
C ASP A 102 -10.81 18.41 -7.96
N GLU A 103 -11.42 17.32 -7.49
CA GLU A 103 -11.76 17.13 -6.08
C GLU A 103 -10.49 16.94 -5.22
N ALA A 104 -9.53 16.16 -5.72
CA ALA A 104 -8.31 15.80 -4.99
C ALA A 104 -7.34 16.98 -4.82
N LYS A 105 -7.20 17.85 -5.83
CA LYS A 105 -6.24 18.96 -5.84
C LYS A 105 -6.36 19.92 -4.64
N PRO A 106 -7.53 20.49 -4.30
CA PRO A 106 -7.65 21.36 -3.13
C PRO A 106 -7.42 20.62 -1.80
N LEU A 107 -7.81 19.33 -1.73
CA LEU A 107 -7.56 18.49 -0.56
C LEU A 107 -6.06 18.23 -0.35
N LEU A 108 -5.34 17.85 -1.41
CA LEU A 108 -3.90 17.63 -1.39
C LEU A 108 -3.14 18.91 -1.06
N LYS A 109 -3.55 20.07 -1.60
CA LYS A 109 -2.94 21.37 -1.25
C LYS A 109 -3.06 21.66 0.26
N ARG A 110 -4.24 21.45 0.85
CA ARG A 110 -4.43 21.59 2.30
C ARG A 110 -3.56 20.63 3.09
N TRP A 111 -3.47 19.38 2.65
CA TRP A 111 -2.63 18.38 3.29
C TRP A 111 -1.13 18.72 3.21
N LEU A 112 -0.65 19.16 2.04
CA LEU A 112 0.75 19.61 1.84
C LEU A 112 1.07 20.83 2.72
N SER A 113 0.13 21.76 2.84
CA SER A 113 0.22 22.90 3.74
C SER A 113 0.39 22.44 5.20
N TRP A 114 -0.35 21.43 5.64
CA TRP A 114 -0.18 20.85 6.97
C TRP A 114 1.15 20.09 7.13
N ALA A 115 1.51 19.24 6.16
CA ALA A 115 2.71 18.43 6.17
C ALA A 115 3.99 19.28 6.25
N SER A 116 4.04 20.44 5.58
CA SER A 116 5.17 21.36 5.66
C SER A 116 5.35 22.00 7.05
N ARG A 117 4.26 22.19 7.81
CA ARG A 117 4.25 22.90 9.11
C ARG A 117 4.14 21.97 10.33
N CYS A 118 4.05 20.66 10.12
CA CYS A 118 3.79 19.70 11.21
C CYS A 118 4.94 19.51 12.22
N ARG A 119 6.13 20.08 11.94
CA ARG A 119 7.38 19.90 12.69
C ARG A 119 7.86 18.44 12.77
N LEU A 120 7.52 17.62 11.78
CA LEU A 120 7.99 16.24 11.62
C LEU A 120 8.77 16.12 10.31
N GLU A 121 10.10 15.98 10.40
CA GLU A 121 10.95 15.97 9.20
C GLU A 121 10.60 14.86 8.19
N PRO A 122 10.23 13.62 8.61
CA PRO A 122 9.79 12.59 7.67
C PRO A 122 8.56 13.01 6.84
N PHE A 123 7.60 13.74 7.43
CA PHE A 123 6.41 14.22 6.73
C PHE A 123 6.68 15.48 5.89
N LYS A 124 7.61 16.35 6.29
CA LYS A 124 8.06 17.44 5.43
C LYS A 124 8.72 16.90 4.16
N ARG A 125 9.58 15.89 4.31
CA ARG A 125 10.24 15.21 3.19
C ARG A 125 9.23 14.53 2.27
N LEU A 126 8.24 13.83 2.83
CA LEU A 126 7.11 13.30 2.07
C LEU A 126 6.34 14.38 1.32
N GLY A 127 6.06 15.51 1.97
CA GLY A 127 5.40 16.66 1.34
C GLY A 127 6.19 17.20 0.14
N ARG A 128 7.51 17.32 0.26
CA ARG A 128 8.39 17.70 -0.86
C ARG A 128 8.32 16.69 -2.01
N THR A 129 8.36 15.39 -1.72
CA THR A 129 8.21 14.32 -2.72
C THR A 129 6.87 14.41 -3.44
N ILE A 130 5.75 14.50 -2.72
CA ILE A 130 4.41 14.60 -3.32
C ILE A 130 4.29 15.89 -4.14
N THR A 131 4.87 17.00 -3.68
CA THR A 131 4.86 18.27 -4.45
C THR A 131 5.59 18.13 -5.77
N LYS A 132 6.78 17.51 -5.78
CA LYS A 132 7.56 17.25 -7.01
C LYS A 132 6.79 16.41 -8.03
N HIS A 133 6.00 15.46 -7.55
CA HIS A 133 5.28 14.50 -8.37
C HIS A 133 3.77 14.78 -8.45
N LEU A 134 3.33 15.99 -8.08
CA LEU A 134 1.92 16.34 -7.95
C LEU A 134 1.11 16.09 -9.23
N PRO A 135 1.60 16.43 -10.45
CA PRO A 135 0.87 16.13 -11.69
C PRO A 135 0.56 14.64 -11.83
N GLY A 136 1.55 13.76 -11.65
CA GLY A 136 1.34 12.32 -11.75
C GLY A 136 0.48 11.73 -10.64
N VAL A 137 0.50 12.33 -9.44
CA VAL A 137 -0.39 11.96 -8.34
C VAL A 137 -1.84 12.29 -8.68
N LEU A 138 -2.08 13.47 -9.27
CA LEU A 138 -3.41 13.89 -9.72
C LEU A 138 -3.92 13.02 -10.86
N ASN A 139 -3.07 12.71 -11.85
CA ASN A 139 -3.43 11.80 -12.95
C ASN A 139 -3.82 10.40 -12.43
N GLY A 140 -3.21 9.95 -11.33
CA GLY A 140 -3.59 8.72 -10.64
C GLY A 140 -5.05 8.66 -10.15
N PHE A 141 -5.72 9.80 -9.93
CA PHE A 141 -7.15 9.82 -9.61
C PHE A 141 -8.04 9.52 -10.81
N ASN A 142 -7.61 9.85 -12.03
CA ASN A 142 -8.30 9.43 -13.26
C ASN A 142 -8.11 7.93 -13.52
N ALA A 143 -6.87 7.45 -13.42
CA ALA A 143 -6.50 6.07 -13.71
C ALA A 143 -6.96 5.06 -12.65
N GLY A 144 -7.15 5.51 -11.40
CA GLY A 144 -7.52 4.67 -10.26
C GLY A 144 -8.82 3.88 -10.39
N LYS A 145 -9.63 4.14 -11.43
CA LYS A 145 -10.79 3.32 -11.82
C LYS A 145 -10.40 1.91 -12.30
N HIS A 146 -9.16 1.70 -12.74
CA HIS A 146 -8.73 0.45 -13.40
C HIS A 146 -7.84 -0.48 -12.53
N ASN A 147 -7.42 -0.05 -11.33
CA ASN A 147 -6.46 -0.79 -10.49
C ASN A 147 -6.97 -2.11 -9.91
N GLY A 148 -8.30 -2.31 -9.81
CA GLY A 148 -8.88 -3.53 -9.24
C GLY A 148 -8.44 -4.81 -9.96
N ARG A 149 -8.19 -4.73 -11.27
CA ARG A 149 -7.68 -5.86 -12.07
C ARG A 149 -6.25 -6.24 -11.69
N VAL A 150 -5.38 -5.24 -11.54
CA VAL A 150 -3.97 -5.46 -11.16
C VAL A 150 -3.87 -5.97 -9.72
N GLU A 151 -4.71 -5.44 -8.81
CA GLU A 151 -4.78 -5.93 -7.43
C GLU A 151 -5.29 -7.37 -7.34
N ALA A 152 -6.30 -7.74 -8.13
CA ALA A 152 -6.79 -9.11 -8.21
C ALA A 152 -5.69 -10.07 -8.71
N MET A 153 -4.99 -9.69 -9.78
CA MET A 153 -3.86 -10.46 -10.31
C MET A 153 -2.76 -10.64 -9.27
N ASN A 154 -2.32 -9.55 -8.63
CA ASN A 154 -1.29 -9.60 -7.58
C ASN A 154 -1.70 -10.51 -6.42
N ARG A 155 -2.97 -10.46 -6.00
CA ARG A 155 -3.49 -11.35 -4.96
C ARG A 155 -3.40 -12.81 -5.38
N SER A 156 -3.86 -13.15 -6.59
CA SER A 156 -3.79 -14.53 -7.11
C SER A 156 -2.36 -15.05 -7.21
N LEU A 157 -1.39 -14.21 -7.59
CA LEU A 157 0.02 -14.59 -7.63
C LEU A 157 0.62 -14.82 -6.23
N GLN A 158 0.26 -13.99 -5.24
CA GLN A 158 0.71 -14.19 -3.86
C GLN A 158 0.07 -15.45 -3.25
N GLU A 159 -1.19 -15.73 -3.54
CA GLU A 159 -1.87 -16.97 -3.13
C GLU A 159 -1.21 -18.20 -3.76
N ALA A 160 -0.81 -18.13 -5.03
CA ALA A 160 -0.05 -19.20 -5.69
C ALA A 160 1.27 -19.48 -4.96
N ARG A 161 2.03 -18.41 -4.66
CA ARG A 161 3.29 -18.50 -3.92
C ARG A 161 3.09 -19.08 -2.51
N ALA A 162 2.04 -18.66 -1.81
CA ALA A 162 1.72 -19.16 -0.48
C ALA A 162 1.36 -20.65 -0.49
N ARG A 163 0.51 -21.08 -1.44
CA ARG A 163 0.16 -22.50 -1.64
C ARG A 163 1.38 -23.37 -1.94
N ALA A 164 2.31 -22.87 -2.76
CA ALA A 164 3.54 -23.55 -3.09
C ALA A 164 4.59 -23.54 -1.96
N ARG A 165 4.38 -22.75 -0.89
CA ARG A 165 5.39 -22.45 0.14
C ARG A 165 6.69 -21.88 -0.45
N GLY A 166 6.56 -21.11 -1.53
CA GLY A 166 7.66 -20.56 -2.31
C GLY A 166 8.09 -21.46 -3.47
N TYR A 167 8.66 -20.83 -4.50
CA TYR A 167 9.20 -21.52 -5.67
C TYR A 167 10.72 -21.53 -5.59
N ARG A 168 11.34 -22.69 -5.81
CA ARG A 168 12.81 -22.82 -5.83
C ARG A 168 13.45 -22.11 -7.02
N ARG A 169 12.76 -22.06 -8.16
CA ARG A 169 13.21 -21.45 -9.42
C ARG A 169 12.25 -20.36 -9.86
N VAL A 170 12.79 -19.25 -10.38
CA VAL A 170 11.98 -18.09 -10.81
C VAL A 170 11.15 -18.45 -12.04
N GLU A 171 11.70 -19.27 -12.93
CA GLU A 171 11.05 -19.73 -14.16
C GLU A 171 9.74 -20.47 -13.85
N ASN A 172 9.75 -21.30 -12.80
CA ASN A 172 8.55 -22.01 -12.35
C ASN A 172 7.49 -21.05 -11.82
N PHE A 173 7.89 -19.98 -11.13
CA PHE A 173 6.96 -18.96 -10.67
C PHE A 173 6.38 -18.16 -11.85
N ILE A 174 7.19 -17.82 -12.85
CA ILE A 174 6.74 -17.15 -14.08
C ILE A 174 5.74 -18.04 -14.83
N ALA A 175 6.03 -19.32 -15.01
CA ALA A 175 5.11 -20.27 -15.66
C ALA A 175 3.77 -20.36 -14.92
N MET A 176 3.80 -20.46 -13.59
CA MET A 176 2.59 -20.45 -12.77
C MET A 176 1.84 -19.11 -12.84
N ALA A 177 2.55 -17.99 -12.93
CA ALA A 177 1.95 -16.68 -13.11
C ALA A 177 1.18 -16.60 -14.44
N TYR A 178 1.78 -17.07 -15.54
CA TYR A 178 1.10 -17.17 -16.84
C TYR A 178 -0.11 -18.11 -16.79
N LEU A 179 0.01 -19.26 -16.11
CA LEU A 179 -1.09 -20.22 -15.98
C LEU A 179 -2.29 -19.60 -15.24
N ILE A 180 -2.04 -18.88 -14.15
CA ILE A 180 -3.08 -18.31 -13.28
C ILE A 180 -3.69 -17.04 -13.87
N ALA A 181 -2.85 -16.14 -14.39
CA ALA A 181 -3.30 -14.84 -14.89
C ALA A 181 -3.76 -14.88 -16.35
N GLY A 182 -3.23 -15.81 -17.15
CA GLY A 182 -3.44 -15.87 -18.60
C GLY A 182 -4.78 -16.44 -19.05
N LYS A 183 -5.60 -16.98 -18.14
CA LYS A 183 -6.91 -17.59 -18.44
C LYS A 183 -6.85 -18.54 -19.66
N LEU A 184 -5.81 -19.36 -19.73
CA LEU A 184 -5.55 -20.24 -20.86
C LEU A 184 -6.65 -21.29 -20.98
N THR A 185 -7.32 -21.34 -22.13
CA THR A 185 -8.46 -22.23 -22.40
C THR A 185 -8.05 -23.60 -22.97
N HIS A 186 -6.84 -23.70 -23.53
CA HIS A 186 -6.35 -24.89 -24.22
C HIS A 186 -5.19 -25.56 -23.48
N LEU A 187 -5.38 -25.83 -22.19
CA LEU A 187 -4.39 -26.55 -21.40
C LEU A 187 -4.61 -28.06 -21.55
N PRO A 188 -3.53 -28.86 -21.69
CA PRO A 188 -3.66 -30.31 -21.64
C PRO A 188 -4.20 -30.74 -20.27
N ALA A 189 -4.88 -31.90 -20.23
CA ALA A 189 -5.34 -32.47 -18.97
C ALA A 189 -4.16 -32.64 -18.00
N SER A 190 -4.39 -32.38 -16.71
CA SER A 190 -3.38 -32.60 -15.68
C SER A 190 -2.88 -34.05 -15.75
N PRO A 191 -1.57 -34.29 -15.89
CA PRO A 191 -1.02 -35.64 -15.85
C PRO A 191 -1.09 -36.27 -14.46
N PHE A 192 -1.42 -35.47 -13.44
CA PHE A 192 -1.65 -35.94 -12.08
C PHE A 192 -3.12 -36.28 -11.87
N ALA A 193 -3.38 -37.47 -11.33
CA ALA A 193 -4.71 -37.90 -10.93
C ALA A 193 -5.30 -36.95 -9.88
N PRO A 194 -6.59 -36.58 -9.97
CA PRO A 194 -7.25 -35.84 -8.90
C PRO A 194 -7.15 -36.65 -7.60
N PHE A 195 -6.80 -35.99 -6.51
CA PHE A 195 -6.77 -36.61 -5.20
C PHE A 195 -8.21 -37.00 -4.82
N LEU A 196 -8.56 -38.27 -4.98
CA LEU A 196 -9.82 -38.79 -4.46
C LEU A 196 -9.69 -38.83 -2.93
N PRO A 197 -10.56 -38.15 -2.17
CA PRO A 197 -10.54 -38.28 -0.71
C PRO A 197 -10.79 -39.76 -0.37
N VAL A 198 -9.86 -40.36 0.36
CA VAL A 198 -10.05 -41.72 0.88
C VAL A 198 -11.20 -41.65 1.88
N PRO A 199 -12.31 -42.39 1.69
CA PRO A 199 -13.38 -42.43 2.68
C PRO A 199 -12.79 -42.99 3.98
N HIS A 200 -12.86 -42.20 5.05
CA HIS A 200 -12.60 -42.72 6.38
C HIS A 200 -13.74 -43.67 6.73
N GLU A 201 -13.45 -44.96 6.83
CA GLU A 201 -14.37 -45.91 7.44
C GLU A 201 -14.55 -45.51 8.90
N THR A 202 -15.74 -45.01 9.23
CA THR A 202 -16.18 -44.82 10.61
C THR A 202 -16.43 -46.19 11.22
N THR A 203 -15.49 -46.68 12.02
CA THR A 203 -15.74 -47.73 13.03
C THR A 203 -16.50 -47.17 14.22
#